data_AF-G8JKI1-F1
#
_entry.id   AF-G8JKI1-F1
#
_cell.length_a   1.000
_cell.length_b   1.000
_cell.length_c   1.000
_cell.angle_alpha   90.00
_cell.angle_beta   90.00
_cell.angle_gamma   90.00
#
_symmetry.space_group_name_H-M   'P 1'
#
loop_
_entity.id
_entity.type
_entity.pdbx_description
1 polymer ?
#
loop_
_entity_poly.entity_id
_entity_poly.type
_entity_poly.pdbx_seq_one_letter_code
_entity_poly.pdbx_strand_id
1 'polypeptide(L)'
;RGKKKSESNGKLTFQCTQSGTISGKTMSIQFDLDVTIVSTDYNSYAVMYRCVKFPEELGSRIEDNVLILRRDAKQTEVESIKATVKNQEWTLDKFISRKDDTCSKLSQK
;
A
#
# COMPACT_ATOMS: atom_id res chain seq x y z
N ARG A 1 -2.86 -13.29 0.11
CA ARG A 1 -4.35 -13.21 0.08
C ARG A 1 -4.82 -12.44 1.31
N GLY A 2 -5.69 -11.45 1.16
CA GLY A 2 -6.30 -10.71 2.29
C GLY A 2 -7.77 -11.08 2.47
N LYS A 3 -8.21 -11.20 3.73
CA LYS A 3 -9.63 -11.31 4.12
C LYS A 3 -10.00 -10.08 4.93
N LYS A 4 -11.05 -9.37 4.54
CA LYS A 4 -11.55 -8.20 5.28
C LYS A 4 -12.03 -8.65 6.67
N LYS A 5 -11.52 -8.02 7.73
CA LYS A 5 -11.95 -8.22 9.12
C LYS A 5 -13.02 -7.21 9.52
N SER A 6 -12.80 -5.94 9.19
CA SER A 6 -13.68 -4.85 9.61
C SER A 6 -13.57 -3.64 8.69
N GLU A 7 -14.56 -2.75 8.84
CA GLU A 7 -14.56 -1.40 8.29
C GLU A 7 -15.17 -0.46 9.32
N SER A 8 -14.48 0.62 9.64
CA SER A 8 -14.96 1.63 10.58
C SER A 8 -14.30 2.98 10.27
N ASN A 9 -15.10 4.05 10.23
CA ASN A 9 -14.62 5.43 10.00
C ASN A 9 -13.67 5.56 8.78
N GLY A 10 -14.00 4.88 7.68
CA GLY A 10 -13.18 4.91 6.45
C GLY A 10 -11.87 4.10 6.52
N LYS A 11 -11.59 3.43 7.64
CA LYS A 11 -10.48 2.47 7.77
C LYS A 11 -10.97 1.06 7.50
N LEU A 12 -10.30 0.37 6.59
CA LEU A 12 -10.47 -1.04 6.27
C LEU A 12 -9.37 -1.85 6.94
N THR A 13 -9.72 -2.94 7.59
CA THR A 13 -8.74 -3.85 8.19
C THR A 13 -8.84 -5.22 7.52
N PHE A 14 -7.70 -5.78 7.14
CA PHE A 14 -7.58 -7.08 6.50
C PHE A 14 -6.66 -7.98 7.32
N GLN A 15 -7.02 -9.25 7.45
CA GLN A 15 -6.08 -10.30 7.84
C GLN A 15 -5.48 -10.87 6.56
N CYS A 16 -4.17 -10.74 6.42
CA CYS A 16 -3.44 -11.15 5.24
C CYS A 16 -2.63 -12.42 5.50
N THR A 17 -2.51 -13.25 4.47
CA THR A 17 -1.55 -14.36 4.43
C THR A 17 -0.64 -14.16 3.23
N GLN A 18 0.66 -14.05 3.46
CA GLN A 18 1.69 -14.07 2.45
C GLN A 18 2.37 -15.43 2.48
N SER A 19 2.31 -16.13 1.35
CA SER A 19 2.93 -17.43 1.19
C SER A 19 3.95 -17.36 0.05
N GLY A 20 5.06 -18.06 0.20
CA GLY A 20 6.11 -18.11 -0.82
C GLY A 20 7.22 -19.07 -0.44
N THR A 21 8.13 -19.32 -1.37
CA THR A 21 9.30 -20.17 -1.14
C THR A 21 10.53 -19.29 -1.08
N ILE A 22 11.23 -19.26 0.05
CA ILE A 22 12.52 -18.57 0.19
C ILE A 22 13.59 -19.63 0.46
N SER A 23 14.60 -19.68 -0.39
CA SER A 23 15.72 -20.64 -0.28
C SER A 23 15.26 -22.10 -0.10
N GLY A 24 14.23 -22.50 -0.85
CA GLY A 24 13.67 -23.86 -0.82
C GLY A 24 12.73 -24.16 0.36
N LYS A 25 12.52 -23.22 1.27
CA LYS A 25 11.56 -23.37 2.39
C LYS A 25 10.27 -22.64 2.10
N THR A 26 9.15 -23.35 2.22
CA THR A 26 7.82 -22.73 2.19
C THR A 26 7.63 -21.92 3.45
N MET A 27 7.31 -20.64 3.28
CA MET A 27 6.89 -19.76 4.35
C MET A 27 5.44 -19.35 4.15
N SER A 28 4.72 -19.20 5.27
CA SER A 28 3.38 -18.64 5.30
C SER A 28 3.26 -17.72 6.49
N ILE A 29 3.20 -16.43 6.23
CA ILE A 29 3.13 -15.38 7.25
C ILE A 29 1.73 -14.81 7.28
N GLN A 30 1.14 -14.73 8.47
CA GLN A 30 -0.09 -13.97 8.69
C GLN A 30 0.24 -12.61 9.30
N PHE A 31 -0.44 -11.56 8.84
CA PHE A 31 -0.29 -10.21 9.38
C PHE A 31 -1.59 -9.44 9.19
N ASP A 32 -1.80 -8.42 10.02
CA ASP A 32 -2.94 -7.50 9.83
C ASP A 32 -2.49 -6.31 8.97
N LEU A 33 -3.37 -5.88 8.07
CA LEU A 33 -3.19 -4.74 7.19
C LEU A 33 -4.35 -3.77 7.37
N ASP A 34 -4.04 -2.59 7.91
CA ASP A 34 -4.95 -1.46 7.95
C ASP A 34 -4.74 -0.61 6.68
N VAL A 35 -5.86 -0.22 6.04
CA VAL A 35 -5.88 0.66 4.86
C VAL A 35 -6.89 1.77 5.09
N THR A 36 -6.46 3.01 4.84
CA THR A 36 -7.33 4.18 4.83
C THR A 36 -7.23 4.84 3.47
N ILE A 37 -8.37 5.06 2.82
CA ILE A 37 -8.43 5.84 1.58
C ILE A 37 -8.51 7.31 1.97
N VAL A 38 -7.41 8.05 1.77
CA VAL A 38 -7.28 9.45 2.15
C VAL A 38 -7.98 10.34 1.13
N SER A 39 -7.83 10.02 -0.16
CA SER A 39 -8.47 10.73 -1.25
C SER A 39 -8.54 9.84 -2.48
N THR A 40 -9.63 9.90 -3.24
CA THR A 40 -9.81 9.11 -4.47
C THR A 40 -10.94 9.72 -5.28
N ASP A 41 -10.83 9.68 -6.60
CA ASP A 41 -11.93 9.96 -7.52
C ASP A 41 -12.62 8.68 -8.01
N TYR A 42 -12.17 7.52 -7.52
CA TYR A 42 -12.57 6.19 -7.97
C TYR A 42 -12.42 5.94 -9.47
N ASN A 43 -11.72 6.79 -10.22
CA ASN A 43 -11.66 6.76 -11.68
C ASN A 43 -10.22 6.82 -12.19
N SER A 44 -9.39 7.73 -11.68
CA SER A 44 -8.03 7.94 -12.19
C SER A 44 -6.95 7.77 -11.12
N TYR A 45 -7.24 8.06 -9.84
CA TYR A 45 -6.24 8.00 -8.78
C TYR A 45 -6.80 7.59 -7.42
N ALA A 46 -5.89 7.20 -6.53
CA ALA A 46 -6.15 7.11 -5.09
C ALA A 46 -4.90 7.49 -4.29
N VAL A 47 -5.07 8.18 -3.18
CA VAL A 47 -4.07 8.34 -2.12
C VAL A 47 -4.52 7.46 -0.97
N MET A 48 -3.72 6.46 -0.64
CA MET A 48 -4.01 5.53 0.45
C MET A 48 -2.89 5.53 1.48
N TYR A 49 -3.27 5.52 2.75
CA TYR A 49 -2.38 5.16 3.83
C TYR A 49 -2.53 3.67 4.10
N ARG A 50 -1.41 2.94 4.22
CA ARG A 50 -1.41 1.55 4.66
C ARG A 50 -0.53 1.38 5.88
N CYS A 51 -0.90 0.46 6.75
CA CYS A 51 -0.15 0.09 7.94
C CYS A 51 -0.23 -1.43 8.11
N VAL A 52 0.92 -2.09 7.99
CA VAL A 52 1.08 -3.53 8.23
C VAL A 52 1.53 -3.73 9.66
N LYS A 53 0.88 -4.65 10.36
CA LYS A 53 1.19 -5.06 11.73
C LYS A 53 1.60 -6.52 11.68
N PHE A 54 2.90 -6.77 11.82
CA PHE A 54 3.44 -8.12 11.92
C PHE A 54 3.17 -8.71 13.31
N PRO A 55 2.99 -10.04 13.39
CA PRO A 55 2.74 -10.70 14.66
C PRO A 55 4.03 -10.78 15.50
N GLU A 56 3.90 -11.20 16.76
CA GLU A 56 5.02 -11.22 17.72
C GLU A 56 6.19 -12.11 17.26
N GLU A 57 5.92 -13.21 16.56
CA GLU A 57 6.93 -14.13 16.06
C GLU A 57 7.85 -13.47 15.01
N LEU A 58 7.42 -12.35 14.44
CA LEU A 58 8.18 -11.52 13.50
C LEU A 58 8.64 -10.19 14.12
N GLY A 59 8.60 -10.10 15.45
CA GLY A 59 9.11 -8.97 16.23
C GLY A 59 8.15 -7.79 16.33
N SER A 60 6.84 -8.01 16.16
CA SER A 60 5.79 -6.98 16.32
C SER A 60 6.03 -5.70 15.53
N ARG A 61 6.68 -5.84 14.37
CA ARG A 61 7.06 -4.70 13.53
C ARG A 61 5.83 -4.05 12.90
N ILE A 62 5.89 -2.73 12.78
CA ILE A 62 4.92 -1.95 12.04
C ILE A 62 5.62 -1.42 10.79
N GLU A 63 5.02 -1.67 9.63
CA GLU A 63 5.46 -1.09 8.37
C GLU A 63 4.31 -0.29 7.77
N ASP A 64 4.44 1.03 7.76
CA ASP A 64 3.48 1.93 7.14
C ASP A 64 4.05 2.60 5.90
N ASN A 65 3.14 3.07 5.04
CA ASN A 65 3.49 3.89 3.90
C ASN A 65 2.24 4.60 3.36
N VAL A 66 2.45 5.74 2.72
CA VAL A 66 1.46 6.38 1.88
C VAL A 66 1.73 6.00 0.43
N LEU A 67 0.72 5.50 -0.26
CA LEU A 67 0.80 5.21 -1.69
C LEU A 67 -0.09 6.17 -2.47
N ILE A 68 0.51 6.78 -3.49
CA ILE A 68 -0.21 7.48 -4.54
C ILE A 68 -0.35 6.52 -5.72
N LEU A 69 -1.57 6.05 -5.94
CA LEU A 69 -1.93 5.11 -6.99
C LEU A 69 -2.57 5.86 -8.16
N ARG A 70 -2.25 5.41 -9.38
CA ARG A 70 -2.84 5.91 -10.62
C ARG A 70 -3.28 4.73 -11.47
N ARG A 71 -4.40 4.87 -12.19
CA ARG A 71 -4.83 3.86 -13.15
C ARG A 71 -3.96 3.87 -14.41
N ASP A 72 -3.64 5.06 -14.92
CA ASP A 72 -2.70 5.23 -16.03
C ASP A 72 -1.34 5.70 -15.50
N ALA A 73 -0.31 4.90 -15.75
CA ALA A 73 1.06 5.21 -15.35
C ALA A 73 1.63 6.46 -16.05
N LYS A 74 1.07 6.86 -17.20
CA LYS A 74 1.52 8.04 -17.96
C LYS A 74 0.92 9.35 -17.44
N GLN A 75 -0.17 9.29 -16.69
CA GLN A 75 -0.78 10.48 -16.12
C GLN A 75 0.11 10.97 -14.96
N THR A 76 0.74 12.15 -15.09
CA THR A 76 1.71 12.66 -14.10
C THR A 76 1.14 13.72 -13.16
N GLU A 77 0.00 14.34 -13.49
CA GLU A 77 -0.56 15.42 -12.68
C GLU A 77 -2.06 15.26 -12.44
N VAL A 78 -2.43 15.28 -11.16
CA VAL A 78 -3.82 15.40 -10.72
C VAL A 78 -3.82 16.43 -9.61
N GLU A 79 -4.46 17.58 -9.83
CA GLU A 79 -4.53 18.69 -8.86
C GLU A 79 -5.07 18.23 -7.50
N SER A 80 -6.01 17.28 -7.50
CA SER A 80 -6.56 16.69 -6.29
C SER A 80 -5.52 15.94 -5.45
N ILE A 81 -4.51 15.32 -6.07
CA ILE A 81 -3.38 14.71 -5.34
C ILE A 81 -2.53 15.80 -4.69
N LYS A 82 -2.21 16.88 -5.42
CA LYS A 82 -1.43 18.01 -4.88
C LYS A 82 -2.13 18.64 -3.68
N ALA A 83 -3.44 18.87 -3.78
CA ALA A 83 -4.25 19.39 -2.68
C ALA A 83 -4.28 18.44 -1.47
N THR A 84 -4.47 17.14 -1.70
CA THR A 84 -4.45 16.12 -0.63
C THR A 84 -3.12 16.10 0.10
N VAL A 85 -2.01 16.06 -0.63
CA VAL A 85 -0.65 16.03 -0.07
C VAL A 85 -0.36 17.29 0.74
N LYS A 86 -0.75 18.47 0.24
CA LYS A 86 -0.59 19.74 0.96
C LYS A 86 -1.41 19.76 2.26
N ASN A 87 -2.66 19.32 2.23
CA ASN A 87 -3.55 19.30 3.41
C ASN A 87 -3.05 18.34 4.51
N GLN A 88 -2.24 17.34 4.14
CA GLN A 88 -1.61 16.40 5.06
C GLN A 88 -0.17 16.81 5.46
N GLU A 89 0.27 18.01 5.05
CA GLU A 89 1.63 18.52 5.28
C GLU A 89 2.75 17.62 4.69
N TRP A 90 2.42 16.84 3.67
CA TRP A 90 3.37 16.01 2.93
C TRP A 90 4.00 16.81 1.77
N THR A 91 5.08 16.27 1.20
CA THR A 91 5.77 16.88 0.05
C THR A 91 5.92 15.85 -1.07
N LEU A 92 5.47 16.18 -2.28
CA LEU A 92 5.41 15.25 -3.42
C LEU A 92 6.79 14.73 -3.84
N ASP A 93 7.83 15.53 -3.72
CA ASP A 93 9.22 15.19 -4.04
C ASP A 93 9.82 14.11 -3.11
N LYS A 94 9.25 13.93 -1.91
CA LYS A 94 9.63 12.85 -1.00
C LYS A 94 9.04 11.49 -1.40
N PHE A 95 8.08 11.46 -2.33
CA PHE A 95 7.54 10.22 -2.86
C PHE A 95 8.45 9.69 -3.98
N ILE A 96 8.82 8.42 -3.88
CA ILE A 96 9.57 7.73 -4.93
C ILE A 96 8.61 7.43 -6.09
N SER A 97 8.85 8.07 -7.23
CA SER A 97 8.09 7.83 -8.46
C SER A 97 8.49 6.51 -9.09
N ARG A 98 7.49 5.76 -9.59
CA ARG A 98 7.72 4.54 -10.40
C ARG A 98 7.79 4.80 -11.91
N LYS A 99 7.87 6.06 -12.33
CA LYS A 99 7.92 6.43 -13.76
C LYS A 99 9.12 5.79 -14.48
N ASP A 100 10.26 5.72 -13.78
CA ASP A 100 11.53 5.24 -14.31
C ASP A 100 11.99 3.91 -13.65
N ASP A 101 11.17 3.34 -12.75
CA ASP A 101 11.50 2.14 -11.98
C ASP A 101 10.72 0.92 -12.50
N THR A 102 11.44 -0.07 -13.01
CA THR A 102 10.91 -1.38 -13.36
C THR A 102 10.86 -2.23 -12.10
N CYS A 103 9.80 -2.08 -11.30
CA CYS A 103 9.44 -3.14 -10.36
C CYS A 103 9.20 -4.40 -11.19
N SER A 104 10.25 -5.22 -11.30
CA SER A 104 10.32 -6.33 -12.23
C SER A 104 9.26 -7.32 -11.80
N LYS A 105 8.43 -7.77 -12.76
CA LYS A 105 7.43 -8.80 -12.46
C LYS A 105 8.15 -9.96 -11.77
N LEU A 106 7.64 -10.38 -10.61
CA LEU A 106 8.13 -11.57 -9.95
C LEU A 106 8.11 -12.71 -10.98
N SER A 107 9.28 -13.30 -11.25
CA SER A 107 9.39 -14.49 -12.08
C SER A 107 8.52 -15.56 -11.43
N GLN A 108 7.37 -15.85 -12.03
CA GLN A 108 6.60 -17.03 -11.71
C GLN A 108 7.43 -18.23 -12.20
N LYS A 109 8.16 -18.86 -11.28
CA LYS A 109 8.73 -20.19 -11.50
C LYS A 109 7.71 -21.24 -11.09
#